data_AF-A0A8I2E2N1-F1
#
_entry.id   AF-A0A8I2E2N1-F1
#
_cell.length_a   1.000
_cell.length_b   1.000
_cell.length_c   1.000
_cell.angle_alpha   90.00
_cell.angle_beta   90.00
_cell.angle_gamma   90.00
#
_symmetry.space_group_name_H-M   'P 1'
#
loop_
_entity.id
_entity.type
_entity.pdbx_description
1 polymer ?
#
loop_
_entity_poly.entity_id
_entity_poly.type
_entity_poly.pdbx_seq_one_letter_code
_entity_poly.pdbx_strand_id
1 'polypeptide(L)'
;MRDSRLVQTAVIGDEHSDVPVVLPPEAIELDVFRHAHEGDTFWCGVLLGGCGAQLATKLYVDRQCHFQHFPQPNGMPNPCRRPAVGESSADHLYVKSALSRSLLDHGRAARFAFPPPIGSVVDVDLEDGTSLRIHMDGSVRPDWDVAERTVVLGPGVVPEPGTLAGCPYVYRVRCDSDGATRRVWIGTQSLAHPTDWIPLSECTWGDEGLLTPTAARLLRTRAADPSPTAAESPSVQSTALPENVVTFVRGLEAAQRTGTVEHVRRLCAGGDSLLPSLTPPVRTEVEKALAEARAWLATHEEYQHRLFAELETAVRERRAWDVRSRLQQAAALTRRGASVSEQRVLAAARSYLRGQDRVEEPRAMAALRREASYRPTPPAPKKPKKEPRPAARKTRSQRRQEAAADARKLLKYLRREERSLSASELKRVVGNLVRAARTAGDELEPKDRLTVVSWQEKSERRQRAASRRDSSRTESERPARNRERPEHTQLDPLAHAVRAVLQKAASAGTTLTWAQIRQQLPPELPALERGEQTPLLIRIDRSRDSSAPLLSALVTGADHDMHPAYPRIAAALGRPATNGDLAALAQWAVEVSRFRRKPAK
;
A
#
# COMPACT_ATOMS: atom_id res chain seq x y z
N MET A 1 1.04 -8.19 -2.89
CA MET A 1 2.07 -7.16 -3.09
C MET A 1 2.51 -7.30 -4.55
N ARG A 2 2.14 -6.35 -5.42
CA ARG A 2 2.46 -6.37 -6.87
C ARG A 2 3.97 -6.13 -7.05
N ASP A 3 4.58 -6.77 -8.05
CA ASP A 3 6.02 -6.64 -8.32
C ASP A 3 6.28 -5.37 -9.12
N SER A 4 6.69 -4.30 -8.44
CA SER A 4 6.92 -2.96 -9.02
C SER A 4 8.17 -2.85 -9.88
N ARG A 5 8.88 -3.95 -10.15
CA ARG A 5 10.07 -4.00 -11.01
C ARG A 5 9.74 -4.32 -12.47
N LEU A 6 8.51 -4.72 -12.73
CA LEU A 6 8.06 -5.15 -14.05
C LEU A 6 7.42 -3.97 -14.78
N VAL A 7 7.70 -3.86 -16.09
CA VAL A 7 7.15 -2.78 -16.93
C VAL A 7 5.64 -3.00 -17.09
N GLN A 8 4.84 -2.19 -16.43
CA GLN A 8 3.38 -2.25 -16.47
C GLN A 8 2.77 -1.28 -17.49
N THR A 9 3.56 -0.36 -18.04
CA THR A 9 3.05 0.70 -18.93
C THR A 9 3.83 0.78 -20.24
N ALA A 10 3.12 1.12 -21.30
CA ALA A 10 3.65 1.36 -22.65
C ALA A 10 2.90 2.52 -23.30
N VAL A 11 3.32 2.90 -24.52
CA VAL A 11 2.53 3.75 -25.42
C VAL A 11 2.12 2.96 -26.66
N ILE A 12 0.98 3.33 -27.26
CA ILE A 12 0.40 2.65 -28.42
C ILE A 12 0.86 3.34 -29.71
N GLY A 13 1.24 2.56 -30.73
CA GLY A 13 1.54 3.06 -32.09
C GLY A 13 3.02 3.12 -32.41
N ASP A 14 3.75 4.04 -31.77
CA ASP A 14 5.19 4.24 -31.97
C ASP A 14 5.88 4.76 -30.69
N GLU A 15 7.20 4.90 -30.70
CA GLU A 15 7.99 5.32 -29.55
C GLU A 15 7.81 6.79 -29.11
N HIS A 16 7.27 7.65 -29.97
CA HIS A 16 7.00 9.06 -29.72
C HIS A 16 5.53 9.33 -29.33
N SER A 17 4.67 8.32 -29.45
CA SER A 17 3.27 8.38 -29.06
C SER A 17 3.07 8.84 -27.62
N ASP A 18 1.98 9.58 -27.42
CA ASP A 18 1.52 10.07 -26.12
C ASP A 18 0.26 9.34 -25.62
N VAL A 19 -0.13 8.25 -26.28
CA VAL A 19 -1.30 7.43 -25.95
C VAL A 19 -0.87 6.32 -24.98
N PRO A 20 -1.09 6.46 -23.66
CA PRO A 20 -0.60 5.51 -22.69
C PRO A 20 -1.48 4.28 -22.61
N VAL A 21 -0.87 3.16 -22.24
CA VAL A 21 -1.57 1.93 -21.93
C VAL A 21 -0.96 1.23 -20.72
N VAL A 22 -1.81 0.67 -19.86
CA VAL A 22 -1.41 -0.13 -18.69
C VAL A 22 -1.77 -1.58 -18.99
N LEU A 23 -0.80 -2.47 -18.83
CA LEU A 23 -1.04 -3.91 -18.97
C LEU A 23 -1.74 -4.43 -17.72
N PRO A 24 -2.86 -5.17 -17.86
CA PRO A 24 -3.48 -5.82 -16.72
C PRO A 24 -2.53 -6.81 -16.04
N PRO A 25 -2.45 -6.81 -14.70
CA PRO A 25 -1.57 -7.71 -13.97
C PRO A 25 -2.03 -9.18 -14.04
N GLU A 26 -3.33 -9.42 -14.17
CA GLU A 26 -3.97 -10.73 -14.15
C GLU A 26 -4.08 -11.36 -15.56
N ALA A 27 -3.76 -12.65 -15.68
CA ALA A 27 -3.75 -13.39 -16.95
C ALA A 27 -5.09 -13.33 -17.73
N ILE A 28 -6.21 -13.44 -17.01
CA ILE A 28 -7.55 -13.40 -17.61
C ILE A 28 -7.84 -12.03 -18.22
N GLU A 29 -7.42 -10.97 -17.54
CA GLU A 29 -7.57 -9.59 -18.03
C GLU A 29 -6.61 -9.31 -19.19
N LEU A 30 -5.43 -9.94 -19.20
CA LEU A 30 -4.49 -9.83 -20.31
C LEU A 30 -5.06 -10.40 -21.62
N ASP A 31 -5.79 -11.51 -21.58
CA ASP A 31 -6.40 -12.06 -22.80
C ASP A 31 -7.46 -11.11 -23.38
N VAL A 32 -8.29 -10.51 -22.52
CA VAL A 32 -9.24 -9.46 -22.93
C VAL A 32 -8.51 -8.24 -23.51
N PHE A 33 -7.43 -7.82 -22.85
CA PHE A 33 -6.58 -6.74 -23.31
C PHE A 33 -5.99 -7.01 -24.69
N ARG A 34 -5.44 -8.21 -24.93
CA ARG A 34 -4.85 -8.57 -26.23
C ARG A 34 -5.87 -8.58 -27.35
N HIS A 35 -7.10 -8.98 -27.06
CA HIS A 35 -8.18 -8.93 -28.04
C HIS A 35 -8.63 -7.49 -28.33
N ALA A 36 -8.72 -6.64 -27.30
CA ALA A 36 -9.04 -5.22 -27.46
C ALA A 36 -7.98 -4.44 -28.25
N HIS A 37 -6.73 -4.93 -28.26
CA HIS A 37 -5.56 -4.31 -28.88
C HIS A 37 -4.91 -5.17 -29.97
N GLU A 38 -5.69 -6.00 -30.68
CA GLU A 38 -5.16 -6.99 -31.66
C GLU A 38 -4.39 -6.35 -32.83
N GLY A 39 -4.69 -5.09 -33.18
CA GLY A 39 -4.00 -4.32 -34.21
C GLY A 39 -2.95 -3.32 -33.70
N ASP A 40 -2.82 -3.18 -32.39
CA ASP A 40 -1.96 -2.16 -31.79
C ASP A 40 -0.54 -2.67 -31.56
N THR A 41 0.43 -1.76 -31.61
CA THR A 41 1.81 -2.03 -31.20
C THR A 41 2.14 -1.26 -29.95
N PHE A 42 2.98 -1.85 -29.08
CA PHE A 42 3.33 -1.28 -27.79
C PHE A 42 4.80 -0.89 -27.76
N TRP A 43 5.11 0.27 -27.17
CA TRP A 43 6.46 0.82 -27.18
C TRP A 43 6.88 1.30 -25.81
N CYS A 44 8.17 1.15 -25.50
CA CYS A 44 8.80 1.74 -24.33
C CYS A 44 9.02 3.24 -24.60
N GLY A 45 7.93 4.01 -24.63
CA GLY A 45 7.91 5.36 -25.19
C GLY A 45 8.89 6.34 -24.55
N VAL A 46 9.37 7.30 -25.35
CA VAL A 46 10.31 8.33 -24.90
C VAL A 46 9.67 9.28 -23.88
N LEU A 47 8.37 9.57 -24.06
CA LEU A 47 7.58 10.35 -23.10
C LEU A 47 7.32 9.60 -21.79
N LEU A 48 7.64 8.30 -21.70
CA LEU A 48 7.62 7.54 -20.47
C LEU A 48 9.00 7.49 -19.77
N GLY A 49 9.99 8.20 -20.30
CA GLY A 49 11.41 8.05 -19.94
C GLY A 49 11.99 6.70 -20.38
N GLY A 50 11.36 6.06 -21.38
CA GLY A 50 11.74 4.76 -21.95
C GLY A 50 12.84 4.86 -23.01
N CYS A 51 13.27 3.71 -23.52
CA CYS A 51 14.36 3.62 -24.51
C CYS A 51 13.88 3.66 -25.97
N GLY A 52 12.57 3.74 -26.21
CA GLY A 52 11.96 3.73 -27.54
C GLY A 52 11.89 2.36 -28.21
N ALA A 53 12.29 1.27 -27.54
CA ALA A 53 12.18 -0.06 -28.12
C ALA A 53 10.76 -0.63 -28.01
N GLN A 54 10.35 -1.41 -29.01
CA GLN A 54 9.07 -2.09 -29.04
C GLN A 54 8.95 -3.12 -27.90
N LEU A 55 7.74 -3.28 -27.39
CA LEU A 55 7.36 -4.14 -26.28
C LEU A 55 6.39 -5.24 -26.73
N ALA A 56 6.54 -6.41 -26.13
CA ALA A 56 5.62 -7.54 -26.20
C ALA A 56 4.93 -7.76 -24.85
N THR A 57 3.68 -8.19 -24.86
CA THR A 57 2.95 -8.59 -23.64
C THR A 57 3.42 -9.96 -23.17
N LYS A 58 3.71 -10.13 -21.89
CA LYS A 58 4.09 -11.42 -21.31
C LYS A 58 3.02 -11.95 -20.37
N LEU A 59 2.39 -13.03 -20.79
CA LEU A 59 1.40 -13.77 -20.02
C LEU A 59 2.09 -14.63 -18.95
N TYR A 60 1.68 -14.43 -17.71
CA TYR A 60 2.05 -15.27 -16.57
C TYR A 60 0.80 -15.67 -15.81
N VAL A 61 0.73 -16.95 -15.42
CA VAL A 61 -0.38 -17.49 -14.62
C VAL A 61 -0.03 -17.58 -13.14
N ASP A 62 1.26 -17.53 -12.80
CA ASP A 62 1.81 -17.62 -11.45
C ASP A 62 2.43 -16.30 -10.95
N ARG A 63 2.55 -15.30 -11.83
CA ARG A 63 3.18 -13.99 -11.58
C ARG A 63 2.45 -12.89 -12.34
N GLN A 64 2.82 -11.65 -12.05
CA GLN A 64 2.25 -10.48 -12.70
C GLN A 64 2.61 -10.44 -14.19
N CYS A 65 1.58 -10.33 -15.03
CA CYS A 65 1.75 -10.03 -16.44
C CYS A 65 2.43 -8.67 -16.60
N HIS A 66 3.31 -8.54 -17.59
CA HIS A 66 4.05 -7.30 -17.82
C HIS A 66 4.50 -7.17 -19.27
N PHE A 67 4.88 -5.97 -19.67
CA PHE A 67 5.56 -5.73 -20.93
C PHE A 67 7.03 -6.17 -20.85
N GLN A 68 7.52 -6.76 -21.93
CA GLN A 68 8.93 -7.09 -22.11
C GLN A 68 9.41 -6.54 -23.45
N HIS A 69 10.61 -5.97 -23.49
CA HIS A 69 11.23 -5.56 -24.75
C HIS A 69 11.41 -6.74 -25.70
N PHE A 70 11.19 -6.50 -26.99
CA PHE A 70 11.63 -7.44 -28.02
C PHE A 70 13.15 -7.63 -27.94
N PRO A 71 13.67 -8.84 -28.24
CA PRO A 71 15.11 -9.06 -28.36
C PRO A 71 15.71 -8.16 -29.46
N GLN A 72 16.89 -7.60 -29.23
CA GLN A 72 17.60 -6.90 -30.29
C GLN A 72 18.04 -7.90 -31.40
N PRO A 73 18.28 -7.44 -32.64
CA PRO A 73 18.71 -8.32 -33.74
C PRO A 73 19.97 -9.14 -33.45
N ASN A 74 20.84 -8.64 -32.56
CA ASN A 74 22.05 -9.31 -32.07
C ASN A 74 21.80 -10.29 -30.90
N GLY A 75 20.53 -10.52 -30.52
CA GLY A 75 20.14 -11.36 -29.39
C GLY A 75 20.39 -10.74 -28.00
N MET A 76 20.92 -9.53 -27.93
CA MET A 76 21.23 -8.88 -26.65
C MET A 76 19.98 -8.27 -26.01
N PRO A 77 19.87 -8.30 -24.67
CA PRO A 77 18.79 -7.63 -23.96
C PRO A 77 18.91 -6.11 -24.09
N ASN A 78 17.78 -5.43 -24.31
CA ASN A 78 17.71 -3.98 -24.35
C ASN A 78 18.13 -3.37 -22.99
N PRO A 79 19.20 -2.54 -22.91
CA PRO A 79 19.61 -1.87 -21.68
C PRO A 79 18.69 -0.67 -21.41
N CYS A 80 17.43 -0.94 -21.05
CA CYS A 80 16.47 0.08 -20.70
C CYS A 80 16.70 0.57 -19.27
N ARG A 81 16.96 1.87 -19.10
CA ARG A 81 17.19 2.53 -17.79
C ARG A 81 15.97 3.32 -17.30
N ARG A 82 14.78 2.95 -17.77
CA ARG A 82 13.54 3.65 -17.43
C ARG A 82 13.39 3.74 -15.89
N PRO A 83 13.27 4.95 -15.33
CA PRO A 83 13.34 5.15 -13.88
C PRO A 83 12.12 4.63 -13.12
N ALA A 84 10.93 4.68 -13.76
CA ALA A 84 9.68 4.21 -13.18
C ALA A 84 9.01 3.20 -14.13
N VAL A 85 8.63 2.04 -13.60
CA VAL A 85 8.10 0.92 -14.41
C VAL A 85 6.72 0.42 -13.95
N GLY A 86 6.23 0.88 -12.79
CA GLY A 86 4.89 0.53 -12.28
C GLY A 86 3.75 1.30 -12.96
N GLU A 87 2.51 1.01 -12.59
CA GLU A 87 1.31 1.62 -13.18
C GLU A 87 1.36 3.16 -13.19
N SER A 88 1.82 3.80 -12.10
CA SER A 88 1.92 5.27 -11.98
C SER A 88 2.91 5.93 -12.94
N SER A 89 3.81 5.19 -13.57
CA SER A 89 4.86 5.72 -14.47
C SER A 89 4.34 6.37 -15.76
N ALA A 90 3.04 6.22 -16.06
CA ALA A 90 2.37 6.86 -17.19
C ALA A 90 1.30 7.86 -16.75
N ASP A 91 1.25 8.24 -15.46
CA ASP A 91 0.20 9.12 -14.92
C ASP A 91 0.10 10.46 -15.67
N HIS A 92 1.23 11.05 -16.03
CA HIS A 92 1.27 12.31 -16.78
C HIS A 92 0.63 12.20 -18.16
N LEU A 93 0.77 11.07 -18.86
CA LEU A 93 0.11 10.85 -20.16
C LEU A 93 -1.39 10.60 -20.01
N TYR A 94 -1.82 9.93 -18.94
CA TYR A 94 -3.24 9.79 -18.63
C TYR A 94 -3.87 11.13 -18.27
N VAL A 95 -3.16 11.97 -17.51
CA VAL A 95 -3.58 13.35 -17.21
C VAL A 95 -3.68 14.16 -18.51
N LYS A 96 -2.68 14.14 -19.39
CA LYS A 96 -2.75 14.80 -20.70
C LYS A 96 -3.95 14.33 -21.52
N SER A 97 -4.16 13.01 -21.61
CA SER A 97 -5.26 12.43 -22.38
C SER A 97 -6.62 12.86 -21.83
N ALA A 98 -6.78 12.84 -20.51
CA ALA A 98 -8.03 13.23 -19.87
C ALA A 98 -8.31 14.74 -19.99
N LEU A 99 -7.27 15.58 -19.86
CA LEU A 99 -7.38 17.03 -20.08
C LEU A 99 -7.69 17.34 -21.55
N SER A 100 -7.05 16.67 -22.50
CA SER A 100 -7.31 16.87 -23.93
C SER A 100 -8.77 16.58 -24.28
N ARG A 101 -9.34 15.49 -23.75
CA ARG A 101 -10.77 15.16 -23.93
C ARG A 101 -11.67 16.21 -23.27
N SER A 102 -11.38 16.57 -22.02
CA SER A 102 -12.17 17.57 -21.30
C SER A 102 -12.18 18.92 -22.02
N LEU A 103 -11.03 19.38 -22.53
CA LEU A 103 -10.93 20.61 -23.30
C LEU A 103 -11.72 20.54 -24.60
N LEU A 104 -11.58 19.42 -25.34
CA LEU A 104 -12.33 19.20 -26.58
C LEU A 104 -13.85 19.21 -26.34
N ASP A 105 -14.32 18.58 -25.27
CA ASP A 105 -15.74 18.56 -24.88
C ASP A 105 -16.27 19.98 -24.57
N HIS A 106 -15.37 20.90 -24.19
CA HIS A 106 -15.68 22.31 -23.94
C HIS A 106 -15.30 23.22 -25.13
N GLY A 107 -14.96 22.66 -26.29
CA GLY A 107 -14.60 23.41 -27.49
C GLY A 107 -13.30 24.21 -27.37
N ARG A 108 -12.40 23.82 -26.46
CA ARG A 108 -11.09 24.45 -26.23
C ARG A 108 -9.95 23.56 -26.71
N ALA A 109 -8.82 24.17 -27.04
CA ALA A 109 -7.59 23.48 -27.35
C ALA A 109 -6.46 23.94 -26.42
N ALA A 110 -5.46 23.08 -26.25
CA ALA A 110 -4.25 23.38 -25.48
C ALA A 110 -3.03 22.70 -26.08
N ARG A 111 -1.88 23.35 -25.91
CA ARG A 111 -0.57 22.78 -26.15
C ARG A 111 -0.06 22.11 -24.88
N PHE A 112 0.43 20.88 -25.02
CA PHE A 112 1.02 20.13 -23.93
C PHE A 112 2.53 20.06 -24.09
N ALA A 113 3.27 20.28 -23.00
CA ALA A 113 4.70 20.08 -22.95
C ALA A 113 5.10 19.21 -21.75
N PHE A 114 6.15 18.41 -21.93
CA PHE A 114 6.67 17.48 -20.94
C PHE A 114 8.11 17.87 -20.60
N PRO A 115 8.32 18.89 -19.75
CA PRO A 115 9.67 19.32 -19.38
C PRO A 115 10.39 18.23 -18.57
N PRO A 116 11.73 18.17 -18.63
CA PRO A 116 12.49 17.24 -17.83
C PRO A 116 12.43 17.58 -16.32
N PRO A 117 12.44 16.59 -15.40
CA PRO A 117 12.45 15.15 -15.68
C PRO A 117 11.11 14.66 -16.25
N ILE A 118 11.19 13.86 -17.32
CA ILE A 118 10.01 13.32 -18.00
C ILE A 118 9.15 12.51 -17.02
N GLY A 119 7.85 12.82 -17.01
CA GLY A 119 6.86 12.22 -16.12
C GLY A 119 6.62 12.97 -14.82
N SER A 120 7.51 13.90 -14.44
CA SER A 120 7.37 14.67 -13.19
C SER A 120 6.54 15.94 -13.35
N VAL A 121 6.49 16.54 -14.54
CA VAL A 121 5.75 17.78 -14.81
C VAL A 121 5.01 17.72 -16.15
N VAL A 122 3.81 18.29 -16.19
CA VAL A 122 3.06 18.56 -17.43
C VAL A 122 2.72 20.05 -17.48
N ASP A 123 3.18 20.72 -18.52
CA ASP A 123 2.78 22.10 -18.84
C ASP A 123 1.63 22.06 -19.85
N VAL A 124 0.60 22.86 -19.58
CA VAL A 124 -0.61 22.97 -20.40
C VAL A 124 -0.84 24.43 -20.70
N ASP A 125 -0.63 24.84 -21.95
CA ASP A 125 -0.85 26.22 -22.40
C ASP A 125 -2.12 26.25 -23.25
N LEU A 126 -3.15 26.99 -22.81
CA LEU A 126 -4.40 27.13 -23.54
C LEU A 126 -4.33 28.30 -24.52
N GLU A 127 -5.14 28.27 -25.57
CA GLU A 127 -5.11 29.29 -26.64
C GLU A 127 -5.52 30.69 -26.16
N ASP A 128 -6.30 30.79 -25.08
CA ASP A 128 -6.73 32.05 -24.47
C ASP A 128 -5.71 32.64 -23.49
N GLY A 129 -4.49 32.09 -23.44
CA GLY A 129 -3.39 32.58 -22.61
C GLY A 129 -3.40 32.03 -21.19
N THR A 130 -4.45 31.32 -20.76
CA THR A 130 -4.43 30.57 -19.50
C THR A 130 -3.40 29.46 -19.59
N SER A 131 -2.63 29.25 -18.52
CA SER A 131 -1.70 28.13 -18.46
C SER A 131 -1.77 27.39 -17.13
N LEU A 132 -1.53 26.08 -17.17
CA LEU A 132 -1.47 25.22 -16.01
C LEU A 132 -0.13 24.50 -15.97
N ARG A 133 0.39 24.32 -14.75
CA ARG A 133 1.55 23.46 -14.50
C ARG A 133 1.19 22.39 -13.48
N ILE A 134 1.31 21.14 -13.89
CA ILE A 134 0.93 19.98 -13.10
C ILE A 134 2.20 19.29 -12.63
N HIS A 135 2.41 19.26 -11.31
CA HIS A 135 3.54 18.57 -10.67
C HIS A 135 3.11 17.16 -10.27
N MET A 136 3.53 16.14 -11.01
CA MET A 136 3.12 14.75 -10.79
C MET A 136 3.79 14.12 -9.58
N ASP A 137 5.00 14.56 -9.25
CA ASP A 137 5.80 14.11 -8.12
C ASP A 137 6.64 15.25 -7.51
N GLY A 138 7.42 14.95 -6.47
CA GLY A 138 8.24 15.94 -5.75
C GLY A 138 9.60 16.26 -6.38
N SER A 139 9.89 15.79 -7.59
CA SER A 139 11.20 15.95 -8.24
C SER A 139 11.45 17.38 -8.74
N VAL A 140 10.38 18.10 -9.08
CA VAL A 140 10.42 19.51 -9.47
C VAL A 140 9.58 20.31 -8.48
N ARG A 141 10.18 21.30 -7.83
CA ARG A 141 9.47 22.16 -6.88
C ARG A 141 8.46 23.06 -7.61
N PRO A 142 7.23 23.21 -7.08
CA PRO A 142 6.30 24.20 -7.57
C PRO A 142 6.83 25.61 -7.35
N ASP A 143 6.70 26.44 -8.38
CA ASP A 143 6.97 27.87 -8.31
C ASP A 143 5.63 28.58 -8.10
N TRP A 144 5.50 29.30 -7.00
CA TRP A 144 4.29 30.00 -6.59
C TRP A 144 4.33 31.49 -6.92
N ASP A 145 5.50 32.03 -7.28
CA ASP A 145 5.68 33.46 -7.56
C ASP A 145 5.30 33.81 -9.01
N VAL A 146 5.19 32.80 -9.87
CA VAL A 146 4.71 32.94 -11.25
C VAL A 146 3.18 32.97 -11.26
N ALA A 147 2.61 34.17 -11.12
CA ALA A 147 1.17 34.41 -11.14
C ALA A 147 0.46 33.96 -12.45
N GLU A 148 1.22 33.71 -13.52
CA GLU A 148 0.70 33.42 -14.86
C GLU A 148 0.27 31.95 -15.05
N ARG A 149 0.59 31.05 -14.10
CA ARG A 149 0.30 29.61 -14.25
C ARG A 149 -0.47 29.06 -13.05
N THR A 150 -1.59 28.40 -13.32
CA THR A 150 -2.31 27.64 -12.29
C THR A 150 -1.52 26.39 -11.92
N VAL A 151 -1.14 26.28 -10.65
CA VAL A 151 -0.36 25.15 -10.12
C VAL A 151 -1.29 24.03 -9.65
N VAL A 152 -1.06 22.81 -10.16
CA VAL A 152 -1.77 21.59 -9.78
C VAL A 152 -0.80 20.58 -9.17
N LEU A 153 -1.12 20.05 -7.99
CA LEU A 153 -0.19 19.20 -7.22
C LEU A 153 -0.60 17.73 -7.16
N GLY A 154 0.28 16.86 -7.65
CA GLY A 154 0.13 15.42 -7.65
C GLY A 154 0.30 14.77 -6.27
N PRO A 155 0.21 13.43 -6.21
CA PRO A 155 0.44 12.67 -4.98
C PRO A 155 1.87 12.85 -4.47
N GLY A 156 2.04 13.07 -3.16
CA GLY A 156 3.36 13.21 -2.55
C GLY A 156 3.99 14.60 -2.68
N VAL A 157 3.42 15.50 -3.48
CA VAL A 157 3.81 16.92 -3.51
C VAL A 157 3.14 17.64 -2.35
N VAL A 158 3.96 18.23 -1.48
CA VAL A 158 3.50 18.99 -0.30
C VAL A 158 3.65 20.47 -0.62
N PRO A 159 2.57 21.28 -0.54
CA PRO A 159 2.67 22.73 -0.70
C PRO A 159 3.66 23.33 0.32
N GLU A 160 4.35 24.40 -0.06
CA GLU A 160 5.27 25.06 0.87
C GLU A 160 4.52 25.68 2.06
N PRO A 161 5.17 25.79 3.24
CA PRO A 161 4.55 26.43 4.39
C PRO A 161 4.15 27.87 4.06
N GLY A 162 2.85 28.19 4.18
CA GLY A 162 2.31 29.54 3.91
C GLY A 162 1.58 29.67 2.57
N THR A 163 1.79 28.78 1.60
CA THR A 163 1.10 28.83 0.30
C THR A 163 -0.43 28.87 0.44
N LEU A 164 -0.99 28.00 1.29
CA LEU A 164 -2.44 27.93 1.55
C LEU A 164 -2.97 29.09 2.42
N ALA A 165 -2.10 29.88 3.04
CA ALA A 165 -2.50 31.10 3.74
C ALA A 165 -2.60 32.28 2.76
N GLY A 166 -1.78 32.29 1.71
CA GLY A 166 -1.83 33.29 0.63
C GLY A 166 -2.84 32.96 -0.48
N CYS A 167 -3.11 31.67 -0.72
CA CYS A 167 -4.02 31.20 -1.77
C CYS A 167 -5.35 30.69 -1.19
N PRO A 168 -6.50 31.00 -1.80
CA PRO A 168 -7.80 30.52 -1.31
C PRO A 168 -7.93 28.99 -1.36
N TYR A 169 -7.25 28.36 -2.32
CA TYR A 169 -7.12 26.92 -2.46
C TYR A 169 -5.94 26.58 -3.38
N VAL A 170 -5.58 25.30 -3.45
CA VAL A 170 -4.68 24.71 -4.45
C VAL A 170 -5.36 23.49 -5.08
N TYR A 171 -5.08 23.25 -6.37
CA TYR A 171 -5.55 22.05 -7.03
C TYR A 171 -4.66 20.85 -6.72
N ARG A 172 -5.29 19.68 -6.64
CA ARG A 172 -4.64 18.37 -6.53
C ARG A 172 -4.98 17.51 -7.73
N VAL A 173 -4.10 16.61 -8.11
CA VAL A 173 -4.38 15.57 -9.11
C VAL A 173 -4.03 14.19 -8.54
N ARG A 174 -4.81 13.18 -8.90
CA ARG A 174 -4.44 11.77 -8.71
C ARG A 174 -5.05 10.92 -9.82
N CYS A 175 -4.52 9.71 -9.97
CA CYS A 175 -5.07 8.71 -10.87
C CYS A 175 -5.37 7.43 -10.10
N ASP A 176 -6.56 6.88 -10.32
CA ASP A 176 -6.98 5.61 -9.74
C ASP A 176 -7.12 4.57 -10.87
N SER A 177 -6.64 3.34 -10.64
CA SER A 177 -6.74 2.23 -11.60
C SER A 177 -8.16 1.63 -11.56
N ASP A 178 -8.75 1.45 -12.74
CA ASP A 178 -10.06 0.82 -12.98
C ASP A 178 -9.88 -0.22 -14.09
N GLY A 179 -9.48 -1.44 -13.71
CA GLY A 179 -9.00 -2.47 -14.63
C GLY A 179 -7.75 -2.01 -15.41
N ALA A 180 -7.80 -2.09 -16.74
CA ALA A 180 -6.76 -1.58 -17.64
C ALA A 180 -6.81 -0.05 -17.85
N THR A 181 -7.84 0.62 -17.31
CA THR A 181 -8.05 2.06 -17.49
C THR A 181 -7.60 2.83 -16.27
N ARG A 182 -7.29 4.11 -16.47
CA ARG A 182 -6.79 5.00 -15.42
C ARG A 182 -7.64 6.25 -15.39
N ARG A 183 -8.34 6.44 -14.28
CA ARG A 183 -9.28 7.55 -14.10
C ARG A 183 -8.59 8.70 -13.39
N VAL A 184 -8.66 9.89 -14.00
CA VAL A 184 -8.06 11.12 -13.46
C VAL A 184 -9.06 11.84 -12.55
N TRP A 185 -8.59 12.20 -11.36
CA TRP A 185 -9.34 12.93 -10.36
C TRP A 185 -8.67 14.26 -10.04
N ILE A 186 -9.48 15.31 -9.90
CA ILE A 186 -9.04 16.64 -9.49
C ILE A 186 -9.56 16.92 -8.09
N GLY A 187 -8.66 17.38 -7.23
CA GLY A 187 -8.95 17.73 -5.85
C GLY A 187 -8.86 19.24 -5.62
N THR A 188 -9.69 19.78 -4.75
CA THR A 188 -9.55 21.18 -4.28
C THR A 188 -9.17 21.17 -2.82
N GLN A 189 -7.96 21.60 -2.51
CA GLN A 189 -7.45 21.67 -1.14
C GLN A 189 -7.46 23.13 -0.70
N SER A 190 -8.12 23.45 0.41
CA SER A 190 -8.10 24.77 1.02
C SER A 190 -7.62 24.69 2.48
N LEU A 191 -7.33 25.82 3.10
CA LEU A 191 -7.02 25.84 4.53
C LEU A 191 -8.25 25.42 5.36
N ALA A 192 -9.45 25.79 4.91
CA ALA A 192 -10.71 25.57 5.63
C ALA A 192 -11.29 24.15 5.47
N HIS A 193 -10.95 23.43 4.40
CA HIS A 193 -11.58 22.15 4.06
C HIS A 193 -10.57 21.10 3.59
N PRO A 194 -10.78 19.80 3.92
CA PRO A 194 -9.99 18.72 3.35
C PRO A 194 -10.12 18.71 1.82
N THR A 195 -9.19 18.02 1.15
CA THR A 195 -9.23 17.91 -0.32
C THR A 195 -10.52 17.24 -0.78
N ASP A 196 -11.36 18.02 -1.46
CA ASP A 196 -12.58 17.54 -2.11
C ASP A 196 -12.23 17.02 -3.50
N TRP A 197 -12.45 15.72 -3.73
CA TRP A 197 -12.04 15.01 -4.95
C TRP A 197 -13.23 14.74 -5.86
N ILE A 198 -13.12 15.16 -7.11
CA ILE A 198 -14.09 14.86 -8.17
C ILE A 198 -13.40 14.28 -9.41
N PRO A 199 -14.10 13.50 -10.24
CA PRO A 199 -13.58 13.10 -11.54
C PRO A 199 -13.27 14.33 -12.41
N LEU A 200 -12.22 14.29 -13.23
CA LEU A 200 -11.93 15.39 -14.15
C LEU A 200 -13.10 15.68 -15.12
N SER A 201 -13.90 14.67 -15.46
CA SER A 201 -15.09 14.81 -16.30
C SER A 201 -16.20 15.67 -15.67
N GLU A 202 -16.15 15.89 -14.36
CA GLU A 202 -17.09 16.77 -13.63
C GLU A 202 -16.51 18.17 -13.39
N CYS A 203 -15.27 18.43 -13.83
CA CYS A 203 -14.69 19.76 -13.81
C CYS A 203 -15.20 20.59 -14.98
N THR A 204 -15.23 21.90 -14.78
CA THR A 204 -15.61 22.89 -15.80
C THR A 204 -14.41 23.75 -16.15
N TRP A 205 -14.50 24.50 -17.24
CA TRP A 205 -13.47 25.44 -17.68
C TRP A 205 -14.05 26.86 -17.67
N GLY A 206 -13.49 27.75 -16.85
CA GLY A 206 -13.82 29.18 -16.83
C GLY A 206 -12.69 30.04 -17.39
N ASP A 207 -12.80 31.35 -17.21
CA ASP A 207 -11.84 32.36 -17.70
C ASP A 207 -10.45 32.21 -17.07
N GLU A 208 -10.41 31.81 -15.79
CA GLU A 208 -9.18 31.52 -15.03
C GLU A 208 -8.66 30.08 -15.27
N GLY A 209 -9.33 29.30 -16.14
CA GLY A 209 -8.96 27.92 -16.46
C GLY A 209 -9.82 26.86 -15.77
N LEU A 210 -9.18 25.79 -15.33
CA LEU A 210 -9.85 24.62 -14.74
C LEU A 210 -10.56 25.01 -13.44
N LEU A 211 -11.84 24.68 -13.32
CA LEU A 211 -12.68 24.96 -12.15
C LEU A 211 -13.39 23.70 -11.67
N THR A 212 -13.21 23.41 -10.38
CA THR A 212 -14.02 22.43 -9.65
C THR A 212 -15.23 23.12 -8.99
N PRO A 213 -16.31 22.39 -8.66
CA PRO A 213 -17.45 22.96 -7.94
C PRO A 213 -17.05 23.62 -6.60
N THR A 214 -16.10 23.02 -5.88
CA THR A 214 -15.61 23.58 -4.61
C THR A 214 -14.77 24.83 -4.82
N ALA A 215 -13.89 24.87 -5.83
CA ALA A 215 -13.15 26.08 -6.18
C ALA A 215 -14.11 27.22 -6.59
N ALA A 216 -15.10 26.92 -7.43
CA ALA A 216 -16.11 27.90 -7.87
C ALA A 216 -16.93 28.45 -6.71
N ARG A 217 -17.20 27.66 -5.66
CA ARG A 217 -17.85 28.13 -4.43
C ARG A 217 -16.92 29.03 -3.62
N LEU A 218 -15.67 28.64 -3.41
CA LEU A 218 -14.69 29.42 -2.64
C LEU A 218 -14.42 30.79 -3.28
N LEU A 219 -14.28 30.85 -4.61
CA LEU A 219 -14.14 32.10 -5.35
C LEU A 219 -15.37 33.01 -5.19
N ARG A 220 -16.58 32.44 -5.28
CA ARG A 220 -17.83 33.20 -5.09
C ARG A 220 -17.99 33.77 -3.69
N THR A 221 -17.68 32.98 -2.65
CA THR A 221 -17.71 33.47 -1.26
C THR A 221 -16.75 34.62 -1.07
N ARG A 222 -15.54 34.54 -1.63
CA ARG A 222 -14.55 35.62 -1.54
C ARG A 222 -14.96 36.87 -2.31
N ALA A 223 -15.59 36.73 -3.48
CA ALA A 223 -16.11 37.86 -4.23
C ALA A 223 -17.31 38.53 -3.53
N ALA A 224 -18.08 37.77 -2.74
CA ALA A 224 -19.22 38.26 -1.98
C ALA A 224 -18.84 38.90 -0.63
N ASP A 225 -17.64 38.64 -0.11
CA ASP A 225 -17.06 39.39 1.01
C ASP A 225 -16.32 40.62 0.46
N PRO A 226 -16.88 41.84 0.57
CA PRO A 226 -16.10 43.03 0.31
C PRO A 226 -15.05 43.13 1.40
N SER A 227 -13.80 42.73 1.13
CA SER A 227 -12.70 43.16 2.00
C SER A 227 -12.74 44.69 2.07
N PRO A 228 -12.57 45.29 3.26
CA PRO A 228 -12.42 46.72 3.36
C PRO A 228 -11.26 47.11 2.46
N THR A 229 -11.55 48.01 1.51
CA THR A 229 -10.57 48.74 0.72
C THR A 229 -9.36 49.09 1.57
N ALA A 230 -8.18 48.89 0.99
CA ALA A 230 -6.90 49.37 1.47
C ALA A 230 -7.01 50.80 1.99
N ALA A 231 -7.24 50.93 3.29
CA ALA A 231 -7.02 52.16 4.03
C ALA A 231 -5.68 51.98 4.72
N GLU A 232 -4.77 52.89 4.42
CA GLU A 232 -3.48 53.06 5.09
C GLU A 232 -3.60 52.76 6.58
N SER A 233 -2.98 51.66 7.02
CA SER A 233 -2.89 51.39 8.45
C SER A 233 -1.84 52.33 9.05
N PRO A 234 -2.18 53.12 10.08
CA PRO A 234 -1.18 53.83 10.84
C PRO A 234 -0.30 52.79 11.54
N SER A 235 1.00 53.02 11.53
CA SER A 235 2.01 52.15 12.15
C SER A 235 1.74 51.96 13.64
N VAL A 236 1.02 50.91 14.01
CA VAL A 236 0.94 50.44 15.39
C VAL A 236 2.10 49.48 15.61
N GLN A 237 3.00 49.89 16.50
CA GLN A 237 4.14 49.09 16.93
C GLN A 237 3.65 47.74 17.47
N SER A 238 4.00 46.66 16.76
CA SER A 238 3.80 45.28 17.17
C SER A 238 4.58 45.02 18.45
N THR A 239 3.91 45.02 19.61
CA THR A 239 4.40 44.32 20.79
C THR A 239 4.38 42.83 20.49
N ALA A 240 5.57 42.28 20.24
CA ALA A 240 5.74 40.87 19.89
C ALA A 240 5.07 39.95 20.93
N LEU A 241 4.17 39.09 20.44
CA LEU A 241 3.56 38.04 21.25
C LEU A 241 4.64 37.12 21.83
N PRO A 242 4.50 36.64 23.09
CA PRO A 242 5.40 35.65 23.66
C PRO A 242 5.53 34.41 22.78
N GLU A 243 6.76 33.94 22.56
CA GLU A 243 7.11 32.87 21.61
C GLU A 243 6.37 31.54 21.89
N ASN A 244 6.05 31.27 23.15
CA ASN A 244 5.25 30.12 23.58
C ASN A 244 3.79 30.18 23.09
N VAL A 245 3.20 31.37 23.00
CA VAL A 245 1.83 31.57 22.52
C VAL A 245 1.78 31.42 21.00
N VAL A 246 2.75 32.01 20.29
CA VAL A 246 2.91 31.84 18.84
C VAL A 246 3.13 30.37 18.47
N THR A 247 3.94 29.66 19.26
CA THR A 247 4.19 28.22 19.06
C THR A 247 2.95 27.38 19.33
N PHE A 248 2.15 27.73 20.34
CA PHE A 248 0.90 27.05 20.66
C PHE A 248 -0.15 27.23 19.55
N VAL A 249 -0.39 28.47 19.10
CA VAL A 249 -1.33 28.77 18.01
C VAL A 249 -0.88 28.09 16.71
N ARG A 250 0.41 28.18 16.33
CA ARG A 250 0.95 27.44 15.18
C ARG A 250 0.84 25.92 15.31
N GLY A 251 0.94 25.39 16.53
CA GLY A 251 0.74 23.98 16.84
C GLY A 251 -0.71 23.54 16.65
N LEU A 252 -1.66 24.37 17.09
CA LEU A 252 -3.10 24.19 16.90
C LEU A 252 -3.46 24.15 15.40
N GLU A 253 -2.96 25.14 14.65
CA GLU A 253 -3.13 25.23 13.21
C GLU A 253 -2.46 24.06 12.47
N ALA A 254 -1.29 23.60 12.91
CA ALA A 254 -0.60 22.45 12.31
C ALA A 254 -1.36 21.15 12.56
N ALA A 255 -2.01 21.01 13.70
CA ALA A 255 -2.86 19.89 14.04
C ALA A 255 -4.14 19.85 13.17
N GLN A 256 -4.76 21.01 12.96
CA GLN A 256 -5.88 21.19 12.03
C GLN A 256 -5.46 20.88 10.58
N ARG A 257 -4.31 21.39 10.12
CA ARG A 257 -3.71 21.12 8.80
C ARG A 257 -3.46 19.63 8.52
N THR A 258 -3.27 18.82 9.56
CA THR A 258 -3.00 17.38 9.44
C THR A 258 -4.23 16.49 9.63
N GLY A 259 -5.40 17.08 9.91
CA GLY A 259 -6.68 16.35 9.98
C GLY A 259 -6.84 15.47 11.22
N THR A 260 -6.12 15.77 12.31
CA THR A 260 -5.98 14.86 13.44
C THR A 260 -6.88 15.25 14.61
N VAL A 261 -8.13 14.76 14.58
CA VAL A 261 -9.17 15.06 15.59
C VAL A 261 -8.66 14.88 17.03
N GLU A 262 -7.95 13.78 17.32
CA GLU A 262 -7.43 13.51 18.67
C GLU A 262 -6.23 14.38 19.09
N HIS A 263 -5.50 14.93 18.13
CA HIS A 263 -4.40 15.87 18.42
C HIS A 263 -4.95 17.27 18.69
N VAL A 264 -5.91 17.72 17.88
CA VAL A 264 -6.61 18.99 18.09
C VAL A 264 -7.38 18.96 19.42
N ARG A 265 -8.04 17.85 19.76
CA ARG A 265 -8.72 17.67 21.06
C ARG A 265 -7.76 17.83 22.25
N ARG A 266 -6.57 17.24 22.18
CA ARG A 266 -5.55 17.38 23.24
C ARG A 266 -4.98 18.78 23.34
N LEU A 267 -4.75 19.46 22.22
CA LEU A 267 -4.29 20.85 22.23
C LEU A 267 -5.36 21.81 22.75
N CYS A 268 -6.64 21.59 22.43
CA CYS A 268 -7.75 22.35 23.01
C CYS A 268 -7.82 22.18 24.52
N ALA A 269 -7.72 20.94 25.03
CA ALA A 269 -7.70 20.66 26.46
C ALA A 269 -6.47 21.26 27.18
N GLY A 270 -5.31 21.32 26.50
CA GLY A 270 -4.11 21.98 27.01
C GLY A 270 -4.18 23.51 26.96
N GLY A 271 -4.98 24.08 26.05
CA GLY A 271 -5.20 25.53 25.96
C GLY A 271 -6.00 26.08 27.14
N ASP A 272 -6.98 25.32 27.63
CA ASP A 272 -7.83 25.73 28.77
C ASP A 272 -7.03 25.95 30.07
N SER A 273 -5.93 25.24 30.25
CA SER A 273 -5.03 25.43 31.41
C SER A 273 -4.05 26.59 31.22
N LEU A 274 -3.83 27.06 29.99
CA LEU A 274 -2.98 28.21 29.67
C LEU A 274 -3.70 29.56 29.84
N LEU A 275 -5.00 29.62 29.52
CA LEU A 275 -5.80 30.85 29.55
C LEU A 275 -5.69 31.70 30.85
N PRO A 276 -5.68 31.11 32.07
CA PRO A 276 -5.59 31.89 33.31
C PRO A 276 -4.26 32.63 33.48
N SER A 277 -3.19 32.14 32.84
CA SER A 277 -1.83 32.66 32.97
C SER A 277 -1.49 33.78 31.96
N LEU A 278 -2.40 34.09 31.04
CA LEU A 278 -2.18 35.04 29.95
C LEU A 278 -2.76 36.43 30.25
N THR A 279 -2.08 37.46 29.75
CA THR A 279 -2.54 38.85 29.76
C THR A 279 -3.78 39.03 28.88
N PRO A 280 -4.65 40.02 29.15
CA PRO A 280 -5.93 40.17 28.44
C PRO A 280 -5.86 40.17 26.90
N PRO A 281 -4.95 40.91 26.21
CA PRO A 281 -4.92 40.91 24.75
C PRO A 281 -4.44 39.57 24.16
N VAL A 282 -3.52 38.89 24.85
CA VAL A 282 -2.98 37.59 24.44
C VAL A 282 -4.00 36.48 24.70
N ARG A 283 -4.79 36.61 25.77
CA ARG A 283 -5.87 35.69 26.11
C ARG A 283 -6.96 35.70 25.05
N THR A 284 -7.40 36.86 24.57
CA THR A 284 -8.42 36.98 23.52
C THR A 284 -8.01 36.29 22.23
N GLU A 285 -6.73 36.41 21.83
CA GLU A 285 -6.20 35.75 20.63
C GLU A 285 -6.19 34.22 20.78
N VAL A 286 -5.77 33.70 21.94
CA VAL A 286 -5.77 32.26 22.22
C VAL A 286 -7.19 31.71 22.36
N GLU A 287 -8.12 32.45 22.97
CA GLU A 287 -9.55 32.10 23.05
C GLU A 287 -10.17 31.98 21.66
N LYS A 288 -9.85 32.90 20.75
CA LYS A 288 -10.30 32.85 19.36
C LYS A 288 -9.77 31.61 18.63
N ALA A 289 -8.46 31.34 18.72
CA ALA A 289 -7.85 30.16 18.12
C ALA A 289 -8.44 28.85 18.67
N LEU A 290 -8.71 28.78 19.98
CA LEU A 290 -9.36 27.64 20.62
C LEU A 290 -10.83 27.48 20.18
N ALA A 291 -11.57 28.58 20.01
CA ALA A 291 -12.94 28.55 19.51
C ALA A 291 -12.99 28.01 18.06
N GLU A 292 -12.08 28.45 17.20
CA GLU A 292 -11.94 27.98 15.82
C GLU A 292 -11.59 26.47 15.76
N ALA A 293 -10.68 26.01 16.62
CA ALA A 293 -10.36 24.58 16.72
C ALA A 293 -11.49 23.72 17.27
N ARG A 294 -12.29 24.23 18.20
CA ARG A 294 -13.49 23.54 18.70
C ARG A 294 -14.59 23.45 17.65
N ALA A 295 -14.80 24.52 16.87
CA ALA A 295 -15.72 24.49 15.73
C ALA A 295 -15.25 23.47 14.67
N TRP A 296 -13.95 23.44 14.37
CA TRP A 296 -13.34 22.45 13.49
C TRP A 296 -13.54 21.01 13.99
N LEU A 297 -13.35 20.76 15.30
CA LEU A 297 -13.58 19.46 15.93
C LEU A 297 -15.03 19.01 15.77
N ALA A 298 -16.00 19.89 16.03
CA ALA A 298 -17.42 19.55 15.92
C ALA A 298 -17.80 19.06 14.51
N THR A 299 -17.31 19.73 13.46
CA THR A 299 -17.56 19.34 12.07
C THR A 299 -16.85 18.04 11.67
N HIS A 300 -15.64 17.80 12.17
CA HIS A 300 -14.85 16.62 11.81
C HIS A 300 -15.24 15.36 12.61
N GLU A 301 -15.71 15.52 13.85
CA GLU A 301 -16.20 14.43 14.69
C GLU A 301 -17.45 13.76 14.10
N GLU A 302 -18.35 14.52 13.49
CA GLU A 302 -19.58 13.98 12.89
C GLU A 302 -19.27 13.11 11.65
N TYR A 303 -18.35 13.56 10.80
CA TYR A 303 -17.86 12.79 9.66
C TYR A 303 -17.12 11.52 10.08
N GLN A 304 -16.22 11.64 11.07
CA GLN A 304 -15.49 10.51 11.62
C GLN A 304 -16.45 9.50 12.25
N HIS A 305 -17.39 9.96 13.06
CA HIS A 305 -18.38 9.08 13.69
C HIS A 305 -19.23 8.33 12.66
N ARG A 306 -19.71 9.03 11.61
CA ARG A 306 -20.48 8.41 10.53
C ARG A 306 -19.67 7.34 9.79
N LEU A 307 -18.43 7.65 9.43
CA LEU A 307 -17.55 6.71 8.72
C LEU A 307 -17.27 5.45 9.54
N PHE A 308 -17.02 5.60 10.84
CA PHE A 308 -16.79 4.47 11.74
C PHE A 308 -18.05 3.64 11.99
N ALA A 309 -19.23 4.28 12.07
CA ALA A 309 -20.52 3.58 12.16
C ALA A 309 -20.84 2.79 10.87
N GLU A 310 -20.55 3.36 9.70
CA GLU A 310 -20.69 2.68 8.42
C GLU A 310 -19.73 1.50 8.28
N LEU A 311 -18.47 1.66 8.71
CA LEU A 311 -17.48 0.58 8.71
C LEU A 311 -17.89 -0.56 9.65
N GLU A 312 -18.35 -0.23 10.86
CA GLU A 312 -18.84 -1.23 11.81
C GLU A 312 -20.07 -1.97 11.27
N THR A 313 -20.99 -1.25 10.61
CA THR A 313 -22.16 -1.84 9.93
C THR A 313 -21.74 -2.77 8.80
N ALA A 314 -20.78 -2.35 7.95
CA ALA A 314 -20.27 -3.17 6.87
C ALA A 314 -19.59 -4.46 7.36
N VAL A 315 -18.87 -4.40 8.49
CA VAL A 315 -18.28 -5.59 9.13
C VAL A 315 -19.36 -6.53 9.67
N ARG A 316 -20.37 -5.98 10.36
CA ARG A 316 -21.51 -6.73 10.91
C ARG A 316 -22.34 -7.43 9.82
N GLU A 317 -22.58 -6.73 8.71
CA GLU A 317 -23.33 -7.24 7.54
C GLU A 317 -22.47 -8.09 6.60
N ARG A 318 -21.17 -8.25 6.89
CA ARG A 318 -20.20 -9.03 6.09
C ARG A 318 -20.12 -8.57 4.63
N ARG A 319 -20.12 -7.27 4.37
CA ARG A 319 -19.96 -6.67 3.02
C ARG A 319 -18.49 -6.38 2.70
N ALA A 320 -17.79 -7.35 2.12
CA ALA A 320 -16.33 -7.29 1.96
C ALA A 320 -15.79 -6.11 1.16
N TRP A 321 -16.51 -5.68 0.12
CA TRP A 321 -16.13 -4.54 -0.70
C TRP A 321 -16.22 -3.23 0.10
N ASP A 322 -17.34 -3.02 0.80
CA ASP A 322 -17.55 -1.84 1.64
C ASP A 322 -16.58 -1.79 2.82
N VAL A 323 -16.27 -2.94 3.43
CA VAL A 323 -15.25 -3.03 4.50
C VAL A 323 -13.89 -2.59 3.97
N ARG A 324 -13.47 -2.98 2.77
CA ARG A 324 -12.18 -2.54 2.20
C ARG A 324 -12.16 -1.04 1.93
N SER A 325 -13.20 -0.53 1.27
CA SER A 325 -13.32 0.89 0.90
C SER A 325 -13.33 1.79 2.14
N ARG A 326 -14.19 1.47 3.13
CA ARG A 326 -14.33 2.25 4.37
C ARG A 326 -13.16 2.08 5.32
N LEU A 327 -12.50 0.90 5.35
CA LEU A 327 -11.30 0.68 6.17
C LEU A 327 -10.13 1.56 5.70
N GLN A 328 -9.94 1.74 4.39
CA GLN A 328 -8.90 2.62 3.88
C GLN A 328 -9.16 4.08 4.27
N GLN A 329 -10.41 4.54 4.13
CA GLN A 329 -10.83 5.89 4.51
C GLN A 329 -10.66 6.12 6.03
N ALA A 330 -11.09 5.17 6.86
CA ALA A 330 -11.00 5.25 8.31
C ALA A 330 -9.54 5.20 8.80
N ALA A 331 -8.71 4.31 8.23
CA ALA A 331 -7.30 4.22 8.55
C ALA A 331 -6.52 5.49 8.15
N ALA A 332 -6.93 6.15 7.06
CA ALA A 332 -6.33 7.41 6.60
C ALA A 332 -6.61 8.58 7.55
N LEU A 333 -7.81 8.64 8.15
CA LEU A 333 -8.19 9.65 9.15
C LEU A 333 -7.48 9.44 10.49
N THR A 334 -7.26 8.19 10.89
CA THR A 334 -6.66 7.88 12.19
C THR A 334 -5.14 7.71 12.18
N ARG A 335 -4.44 8.15 11.12
CA ARG A 335 -2.98 7.96 10.93
C ARG A 335 -2.09 8.49 12.05
N ARG A 336 -2.59 9.39 12.90
CA ARG A 336 -1.85 10.00 14.02
C ARG A 336 -2.59 9.92 15.36
N GLY A 337 -3.59 9.05 15.46
CA GLY A 337 -4.37 8.79 16.67
C GLY A 337 -5.79 8.31 16.33
N ALA A 338 -6.18 7.17 16.91
CA ALA A 338 -7.54 6.66 16.93
C ALA A 338 -7.98 6.55 18.39
N SER A 339 -9.24 6.84 18.67
CA SER A 339 -9.83 6.52 19.97
C SER A 339 -9.89 5.00 20.18
N VAL A 340 -10.04 4.56 21.43
CA VAL A 340 -10.09 3.13 21.76
C VAL A 340 -11.24 2.41 21.06
N SER A 341 -12.39 3.07 20.88
CA SER A 341 -13.53 2.50 20.13
C SER A 341 -13.21 2.35 18.64
N GLU A 342 -12.59 3.35 18.02
CA GLU A 342 -12.18 3.33 16.61
C GLU A 342 -11.15 2.24 16.32
N GLN A 343 -10.18 2.06 17.23
CA GLN A 343 -9.18 1.00 17.10
C GLN A 343 -9.83 -0.39 17.10
N ARG A 344 -10.88 -0.60 17.91
CA ARG A 344 -11.64 -1.87 17.91
C ARG A 344 -12.34 -2.10 16.57
N VAL A 345 -12.98 -1.07 16.00
CA VAL A 345 -13.64 -1.16 14.70
C VAL A 345 -12.64 -1.48 13.58
N LEU A 346 -11.48 -0.80 13.56
CA LEU A 346 -10.40 -1.08 12.60
C LEU A 346 -9.86 -2.51 12.75
N ALA A 347 -9.67 -2.98 13.99
CA ALA A 347 -9.21 -4.35 14.26
C ALA A 347 -10.22 -5.39 13.80
N ALA A 348 -11.51 -5.17 14.06
CA ALA A 348 -12.60 -6.03 13.61
C ALA A 348 -12.67 -6.11 12.07
N ALA A 349 -12.57 -4.96 11.38
CA ALA A 349 -12.53 -4.90 9.92
C ALA A 349 -11.34 -5.65 9.32
N ARG A 350 -10.13 -5.45 9.86
CA ARG A 350 -8.92 -6.16 9.41
C ARG A 350 -9.01 -7.67 9.65
N SER A 351 -9.58 -8.08 10.79
CA SER A 351 -9.79 -9.49 11.11
C SER A 351 -10.78 -10.15 10.13
N TYR A 352 -11.88 -9.46 9.83
CA TYR A 352 -12.87 -9.92 8.86
C TYR A 352 -12.25 -10.13 7.46
N LEU A 353 -11.46 -9.17 6.96
CA LEU A 353 -10.81 -9.29 5.64
C LEU A 353 -9.79 -10.45 5.60
N ARG A 354 -8.95 -10.60 6.64
CA ARG A 354 -8.03 -11.75 6.75
C ARG A 354 -8.77 -13.09 6.77
N GLY A 355 -9.96 -13.12 7.35
CA GLY A 355 -10.84 -14.30 7.34
C GLY A 355 -11.35 -14.64 5.94
N GLN A 356 -11.65 -13.65 5.10
CA GLN A 356 -12.07 -13.85 3.72
C GLN A 356 -10.93 -14.35 2.83
N ASP A 357 -9.76 -13.71 2.90
CA ASP A 357 -8.59 -14.10 2.09
C ASP A 357 -8.18 -15.56 2.35
N ARG A 358 -8.26 -16.01 3.61
CA ARG A 358 -8.02 -17.40 4.02
C ARG A 358 -9.08 -18.40 3.55
N VAL A 359 -10.28 -17.95 3.17
CA VAL A 359 -11.35 -18.81 2.64
C VAL A 359 -11.30 -18.84 1.10
N GLU A 360 -10.83 -17.77 0.46
CA GLU A 360 -10.60 -17.71 -0.99
C GLU A 360 -9.33 -18.47 -1.43
N GLU A 361 -8.22 -18.39 -0.69
CA GLU A 361 -6.99 -19.13 -1.03
C GLU A 361 -7.20 -20.67 -1.16
N PRO A 362 -7.91 -21.36 -0.25
CA PRO A 362 -8.22 -22.78 -0.40
C PRO A 362 -9.12 -23.09 -1.60
N ARG A 363 -10.01 -22.16 -1.99
CA ARG A 363 -10.90 -22.31 -3.16
C ARG A 363 -10.12 -22.10 -4.47
N ALA A 364 -9.24 -21.12 -4.52
CA ALA A 364 -8.34 -20.87 -5.65
C ALA A 364 -7.37 -22.05 -5.85
N MET A 365 -6.77 -22.56 -4.76
CA MET A 365 -5.94 -23.77 -4.77
C MET A 365 -6.70 -25.02 -5.23
N ALA A 366 -8.00 -25.12 -4.94
CA ALA A 366 -8.85 -26.21 -5.41
C ALA A 366 -9.25 -26.08 -6.90
N ALA A 367 -9.40 -24.85 -7.40
CA ALA A 367 -9.68 -24.55 -8.80
C ALA A 367 -8.47 -24.83 -9.70
N LEU A 368 -7.26 -24.38 -9.31
CA LEU A 368 -6.01 -24.63 -10.03
C LEU A 368 -5.69 -26.14 -10.18
N ARG A 369 -6.07 -26.95 -9.19
CA ARG A 369 -5.95 -28.43 -9.27
C ARG A 369 -6.91 -29.06 -10.27
N ARG A 370 -8.05 -28.44 -10.56
CA ARG A 370 -8.99 -28.92 -11.59
C ARG A 370 -8.48 -28.59 -12.99
N GLU A 371 -7.88 -27.43 -13.20
CA GLU A 371 -7.30 -27.02 -14.48
C GLU A 371 -6.07 -27.84 -14.86
N ALA A 372 -5.20 -28.16 -13.90
CA ALA A 372 -4.05 -29.05 -14.14
C ALA A 372 -4.42 -30.50 -14.53
N SER A 373 -5.70 -30.88 -14.43
CA SER A 373 -6.21 -32.20 -14.79
C SER A 373 -6.92 -32.23 -16.15
N TYR A 374 -6.95 -31.11 -16.88
CA TYR A 374 -7.62 -31.01 -18.19
C TYR A 374 -6.66 -31.46 -19.31
N ARG A 375 -6.98 -32.58 -19.98
CA ARG A 375 -6.44 -32.93 -21.31
C ARG A 375 -7.49 -32.52 -22.35
N PRO A 376 -7.12 -31.79 -23.42
CA PRO A 376 -8.07 -31.41 -24.46
C PRO A 376 -8.43 -32.64 -25.30
N THR A 377 -9.70 -32.99 -25.35
CA THR A 377 -10.27 -33.82 -26.43
C THR A 377 -10.81 -32.93 -27.54
N PRO A 378 -10.76 -33.35 -28.82
CA PRO A 378 -11.25 -32.54 -29.94
C PRO A 378 -12.77 -32.33 -29.87
N PRO A 379 -13.30 -31.21 -30.39
CA PRO A 379 -14.71 -30.89 -30.23
C PRO A 379 -15.58 -31.71 -31.18
N ALA A 380 -16.52 -32.48 -30.62
CA ALA A 380 -17.64 -33.05 -31.35
C ALA A 380 -18.76 -32.00 -31.56
N PRO A 381 -19.57 -32.10 -32.63
CA PRO A 381 -20.47 -31.03 -33.06
C PRO A 381 -21.62 -30.78 -32.08
N LYS A 382 -21.95 -29.49 -31.94
CA LYS A 382 -22.90 -28.92 -30.97
C LYS A 382 -24.34 -29.36 -31.25
N LYS A 383 -25.04 -29.84 -30.22
CA LYS A 383 -26.52 -29.89 -30.16
C LYS A 383 -27.06 -28.74 -29.29
N PRO A 384 -28.29 -28.25 -29.55
CA PRO A 384 -28.74 -26.95 -29.05
C PRO A 384 -29.04 -26.94 -27.55
N LYS A 385 -28.73 -25.81 -26.91
CA LYS A 385 -28.89 -25.50 -25.48
C LYS A 385 -30.37 -25.53 -25.08
N LYS A 386 -30.68 -26.23 -23.96
CA LYS A 386 -31.86 -25.98 -23.14
C LYS A 386 -31.44 -25.29 -21.85
N GLU A 387 -32.24 -24.31 -21.44
CA GLU A 387 -32.04 -23.43 -20.28
C GLU A 387 -31.91 -24.17 -18.93
N PRO A 388 -31.21 -23.58 -17.94
CA PRO A 388 -30.93 -24.25 -16.67
C PRO A 388 -32.11 -24.17 -15.70
N ARG A 389 -32.49 -25.34 -15.14
CA ARG A 389 -33.42 -25.47 -13.99
C ARG A 389 -32.64 -25.56 -12.66
N PRO A 390 -33.24 -25.16 -11.52
CA PRO A 390 -32.56 -25.12 -10.22
C PRO A 390 -32.21 -26.52 -9.67
N ALA A 391 -31.12 -26.59 -8.90
CA ALA A 391 -30.45 -27.82 -8.48
C ALA A 391 -31.34 -28.76 -7.63
N ALA A 392 -31.56 -29.98 -8.14
CA ALA A 392 -32.24 -31.04 -7.42
C ALA A 392 -31.36 -31.62 -6.27
N ARG A 393 -32.00 -31.95 -5.14
CA ARG A 393 -31.36 -32.66 -4.01
C ARG A 393 -30.83 -34.02 -4.48
N LYS A 394 -29.50 -34.21 -4.40
CA LYS A 394 -28.82 -35.48 -4.74
C LYS A 394 -29.38 -36.66 -3.95
N THR A 395 -29.63 -37.76 -4.64
CA THR A 395 -30.19 -38.99 -4.04
C THR A 395 -29.17 -39.68 -3.12
N ARG A 396 -29.66 -40.51 -2.19
CA ARG A 396 -28.80 -41.26 -1.25
C ARG A 396 -27.79 -42.18 -1.97
N SER A 397 -28.19 -42.76 -3.11
CA SER A 397 -27.32 -43.59 -3.96
C SER A 397 -26.17 -42.77 -4.56
N GLN A 398 -26.44 -41.59 -5.12
CA GLN A 398 -25.40 -40.70 -5.66
C GLN A 398 -24.39 -40.26 -4.59
N ARG A 399 -24.85 -40.00 -3.36
CA ARG A 399 -23.95 -39.65 -2.23
C ARG A 399 -23.02 -40.81 -1.83
N ARG A 400 -23.51 -42.06 -1.86
CA ARG A 400 -22.68 -43.24 -1.57
C ARG A 400 -21.63 -43.48 -2.66
N GLN A 401 -22.01 -43.30 -3.93
CA GLN A 401 -21.08 -43.42 -5.06
C GLN A 401 -20.01 -42.32 -5.07
N GLU A 402 -20.37 -41.07 -4.79
CA GLU A 402 -19.41 -39.96 -4.63
C GLU A 402 -18.45 -40.24 -3.47
N ALA A 403 -18.96 -40.69 -2.32
CA ALA A 403 -18.14 -41.06 -1.17
C ALA A 403 -17.18 -42.23 -1.48
N ALA A 404 -17.62 -43.22 -2.26
CA ALA A 404 -16.78 -44.33 -2.70
C ALA A 404 -15.66 -43.86 -3.66
N ALA A 405 -15.98 -42.94 -4.58
CA ALA A 405 -14.99 -42.34 -5.46
C ALA A 405 -13.95 -41.51 -4.69
N ASP A 406 -14.39 -40.77 -3.67
CA ASP A 406 -13.50 -39.97 -2.82
C ASP A 406 -12.61 -40.87 -1.93
N ALA A 407 -13.14 -41.96 -1.39
CA ALA A 407 -12.35 -42.95 -0.66
C ALA A 407 -11.24 -43.57 -1.54
N ARG A 408 -11.55 -43.95 -2.79
CA ARG A 408 -10.56 -44.47 -3.75
C ARG A 408 -9.47 -43.45 -4.09
N LYS A 409 -9.84 -42.17 -4.27
CA LYS A 409 -8.87 -41.09 -4.50
C LYS A 409 -7.93 -40.90 -3.32
N LEU A 410 -8.45 -40.91 -2.09
CA LEU A 410 -7.66 -40.79 -0.87
C LEU A 410 -6.71 -41.99 -0.68
N LEU A 411 -7.15 -43.21 -0.99
CA LEU A 411 -6.28 -44.40 -1.00
C LEU A 411 -5.13 -44.28 -2.02
N LYS A 412 -5.42 -43.79 -3.23
CA LYS A 412 -4.39 -43.56 -4.26
C LYS A 412 -3.37 -42.50 -3.84
N TYR A 413 -3.85 -41.42 -3.21
CA TYR A 413 -3.00 -40.35 -2.67
C TYR A 413 -2.09 -40.87 -1.55
N LEU A 414 -2.64 -41.61 -0.58
CA LEU A 414 -1.87 -42.19 0.52
C LEU A 414 -0.81 -43.19 0.04
N ARG A 415 -1.09 -43.99 -0.99
CA ARG A 415 -0.09 -44.89 -1.61
C ARG A 415 1.06 -44.14 -2.27
N ARG A 416 0.83 -42.93 -2.81
CA ARG A 416 1.86 -42.15 -3.52
C ARG A 416 2.70 -41.29 -2.58
N GLU A 417 2.06 -40.64 -1.60
CA GLU A 417 2.68 -39.60 -0.75
C GLU A 417 3.00 -40.09 0.66
N GLU A 418 3.04 -41.41 0.90
CA GLU A 418 3.21 -41.96 2.26
C GLU A 418 4.47 -41.43 2.99
N ARG A 419 5.58 -41.32 2.25
CA ARG A 419 6.90 -40.95 2.79
C ARG A 419 7.05 -39.46 3.02
N SER A 420 6.27 -38.62 2.34
CA SER A 420 6.31 -37.15 2.43
C SER A 420 5.38 -36.58 3.50
N LEU A 421 4.41 -37.35 4.00
CA LEU A 421 3.43 -36.89 4.98
C LEU A 421 3.94 -36.95 6.43
N SER A 422 3.80 -35.85 7.16
CA SER A 422 4.03 -35.80 8.60
C SER A 422 3.00 -36.65 9.37
N ALA A 423 3.28 -37.00 10.63
CA ALA A 423 2.40 -37.85 11.44
C ALA A 423 1.00 -37.24 11.67
N SER A 424 0.91 -35.91 11.80
CA SER A 424 -0.35 -35.17 11.96
C SER A 424 -1.14 -35.07 10.65
N GLU A 425 -0.46 -34.88 9.53
CA GLU A 425 -1.09 -34.86 8.20
C GLU A 425 -1.59 -36.24 7.78
N LEU A 426 -0.82 -37.29 8.05
CA LEU A 426 -1.24 -38.67 7.82
C LEU A 426 -2.51 -38.99 8.63
N LYS A 427 -2.58 -38.60 9.91
CA LYS A 427 -3.80 -38.75 10.73
C LYS A 427 -5.01 -38.08 10.10
N ARG A 428 -4.84 -36.84 9.63
CA ARG A 428 -5.93 -36.05 9.04
C ARG A 428 -6.45 -36.68 7.75
N VAL A 429 -5.55 -37.11 6.87
CA VAL A 429 -5.91 -37.73 5.59
C VAL A 429 -6.56 -39.09 5.80
N VAL A 430 -6.03 -39.91 6.72
CA VAL A 430 -6.63 -41.20 7.10
C VAL A 430 -7.99 -41.00 7.79
N GLY A 431 -8.17 -39.97 8.62
CA GLY A 431 -9.47 -39.62 9.21
C GLY A 431 -10.52 -39.21 8.17
N ASN A 432 -10.12 -38.52 7.10
CA ASN A 432 -11.00 -38.22 5.96
C ASN A 432 -11.37 -39.49 5.18
N LEU A 433 -10.40 -40.40 4.98
CA LEU A 433 -10.62 -41.67 4.32
C LEU A 433 -11.61 -42.55 5.08
N VAL A 434 -11.49 -42.67 6.40
CA VAL A 434 -12.41 -43.45 7.24
C VAL A 434 -13.84 -42.88 7.17
N ARG A 435 -13.98 -41.55 7.18
CA ARG A 435 -15.30 -40.91 7.02
C ARG A 435 -15.92 -41.19 5.65
N ALA A 436 -15.15 -41.03 4.57
CA ALA A 436 -15.61 -41.33 3.22
C ALA A 436 -15.99 -42.82 3.05
N ALA A 437 -15.19 -43.74 3.61
CA ALA A 437 -15.47 -45.17 3.57
C ALA A 437 -16.75 -45.54 4.35
N ARG A 438 -17.00 -44.92 5.52
CA ARG A 438 -18.25 -45.11 6.28
C ARG A 438 -19.48 -44.61 5.50
N THR A 439 -19.37 -43.50 4.79
CA THR A 439 -20.46 -42.96 3.97
C THR A 439 -20.70 -43.80 2.71
N ALA A 440 -19.65 -44.38 2.12
CA ALA A 440 -19.75 -45.26 0.95
C ALA A 440 -20.48 -46.58 1.28
N GLY A 441 -20.13 -47.22 2.41
CA GLY A 441 -20.64 -48.54 2.74
C GLY A 441 -20.34 -49.54 1.62
N ASP A 442 -21.33 -50.29 1.14
CA ASP A 442 -21.20 -51.40 0.14
C ASP A 442 -20.77 -50.99 -1.27
N GLU A 443 -20.76 -49.69 -1.55
CA GLU A 443 -20.20 -49.14 -2.79
C GLU A 443 -18.66 -49.14 -2.82
N LEU A 444 -18.01 -49.48 -1.71
CA LEU A 444 -16.56 -49.63 -1.61
C LEU A 444 -16.18 -51.10 -1.58
N GLU A 445 -15.31 -51.50 -2.52
CA GLU A 445 -14.86 -52.89 -2.68
C GLU A 445 -14.27 -53.45 -1.37
N PRO A 446 -14.47 -54.76 -1.08
CA PRO A 446 -13.93 -55.40 0.12
C PRO A 446 -12.41 -55.22 0.29
N LYS A 447 -11.65 -55.25 -0.81
CA LYS A 447 -10.19 -55.02 -0.82
C LYS A 447 -9.82 -53.59 -0.39
N ASP A 448 -10.60 -52.60 -0.80
CA ASP A 448 -10.37 -51.21 -0.44
C ASP A 448 -10.73 -50.96 1.03
N ARG A 449 -11.77 -51.61 1.56
CA ARG A 449 -12.11 -51.57 2.99
C ARG A 449 -11.01 -52.13 3.88
N LEU A 450 -10.42 -53.27 3.52
CA LEU A 450 -9.26 -53.83 4.22
C LEU A 450 -8.06 -52.88 4.15
N THR A 451 -7.86 -52.23 3.01
CA THR A 451 -6.80 -51.23 2.85
C THR A 451 -7.04 -50.02 3.77
N VAL A 452 -8.27 -49.56 3.95
CA VAL A 452 -8.62 -48.47 4.90
C VAL A 452 -8.24 -48.84 6.33
N VAL A 453 -8.54 -50.06 6.78
CA VAL A 453 -8.17 -50.54 8.13
C VAL A 453 -6.66 -50.55 8.30
N SER A 454 -5.91 -51.06 7.31
CA SER A 454 -4.44 -51.08 7.37
C SER A 454 -3.82 -49.67 7.49
N TRP A 455 -4.41 -48.67 6.82
CA TRP A 455 -3.97 -47.27 6.92
C TRP A 455 -4.31 -46.63 8.26
N GLN A 456 -5.45 -47.01 8.86
CA GLN A 456 -5.81 -46.56 10.19
C GLN A 456 -4.77 -47.02 11.22
N GLU A 457 -4.47 -48.31 11.28
CA GLU A 457 -3.46 -48.86 12.19
C GLU A 457 -2.07 -48.28 11.94
N LYS A 458 -1.70 -48.07 10.67
CA LYS A 458 -0.40 -47.47 10.30
C LYS A 458 -0.29 -46.03 10.80
N SER A 459 -1.38 -45.26 10.72
CA SER A 459 -1.43 -43.87 11.21
C SER A 459 -1.31 -43.79 12.74
N GLU A 460 -1.89 -44.75 13.44
CA GLU A 460 -1.83 -44.86 14.90
C GLU A 460 -0.43 -45.28 15.38
N ARG A 461 0.21 -46.24 14.68
CA ARG A 461 1.60 -46.64 14.93
C ARG A 461 2.58 -45.48 14.76
N ARG A 462 2.46 -44.68 13.69
CA ARG A 462 3.31 -43.50 13.46
C ARG A 462 3.13 -42.41 14.51
N GLN A 463 1.89 -42.19 14.97
CA GLN A 463 1.62 -41.23 16.05
C GLN A 463 2.23 -41.67 17.38
N ARG A 464 2.13 -42.96 17.73
CA ARG A 464 2.74 -43.50 18.95
C ARG A 464 4.27 -43.39 18.90
N ALA A 465 4.88 -43.62 17.74
CA ALA A 465 6.32 -43.45 17.55
C ALA A 465 6.76 -41.97 17.64
N ALA A 466 5.98 -41.04 17.08
CA ALA A 466 6.26 -39.60 17.18
C ALA A 466 6.13 -39.08 18.62
N SER A 467 5.07 -39.49 19.32
CA SER A 467 4.85 -39.12 20.73
C SER A 467 5.94 -39.67 21.66
N ARG A 468 6.45 -40.89 21.42
CA ARG A 468 7.56 -41.46 22.19
C ARG A 468 8.89 -40.71 21.98
N ARG A 469 9.16 -40.25 20.75
CA ARG A 469 10.35 -39.42 20.46
C ARG A 469 10.30 -38.05 21.14
N ASP A 470 9.11 -37.49 21.27
CA ASP A 470 8.89 -36.20 21.94
C ASP A 470 9.04 -36.34 23.47
N SER A 471 8.52 -37.43 24.04
CA SER A 471 8.70 -37.75 25.47
C SER A 471 10.17 -38.04 25.83
N SER A 472 10.90 -38.81 25.01
CA SER A 472 12.34 -39.08 25.26
C SER A 472 13.23 -37.84 25.12
N ARG A 473 12.80 -36.85 24.33
CA ARG A 473 13.48 -35.56 24.18
C ARG A 473 13.21 -34.63 25.36
N THR A 474 12.10 -34.83 26.07
CA THR A 474 11.72 -34.04 27.25
C THR A 474 12.39 -34.57 28.54
N GLU A 475 12.75 -35.86 28.59
CA GLU A 475 13.38 -36.50 29.75
C GLU A 475 14.91 -36.36 29.83
N SER A 476 15.60 -36.06 28.72
CA SER A 476 17.07 -35.84 28.69
C SER A 476 17.53 -34.41 29.00
N GLU A 477 16.62 -33.46 29.23
CA GLU A 477 16.97 -32.04 29.49
C GLU A 477 16.75 -31.64 30.96
N ARG A 478 17.58 -32.20 31.86
CA ARG A 478 18.01 -31.59 33.15
C ARG A 478 19.19 -32.43 33.69
N PRO A 479 20.27 -31.89 34.31
CA PRO A 479 20.58 -30.49 34.67
C PRO A 479 22.05 -30.03 34.39
N ALA A 480 22.35 -28.79 34.79
CA ALA A 480 23.64 -28.24 35.28
C ALA A 480 24.69 -27.62 34.30
N ARG A 481 24.97 -26.34 34.59
CA ARG A 481 26.23 -25.57 34.52
C ARG A 481 27.03 -25.52 33.20
N ASN A 482 27.23 -24.25 32.76
CA ASN A 482 28.43 -23.71 32.11
C ASN A 482 29.29 -24.71 31.34
N ARG A 483 29.08 -24.75 30.02
CA ARG A 483 30.17 -24.74 29.05
C ARG A 483 29.67 -24.25 27.70
N GLU A 484 30.56 -23.49 27.09
CA GLU A 484 30.48 -22.79 25.81
C GLU A 484 29.59 -23.47 24.77
N ARG A 485 28.70 -22.68 24.19
CA ARG A 485 27.74 -23.08 23.15
C ARG A 485 28.44 -22.99 21.79
N PRO A 486 28.68 -24.09 21.06
CA PRO A 486 29.13 -24.01 19.68
C PRO A 486 27.91 -24.13 18.76
N GLU A 487 27.59 -23.03 18.07
CA GLU A 487 27.07 -22.99 16.68
C GLU A 487 26.84 -21.51 16.31
N HIS A 488 27.91 -20.72 16.42
CA HIS A 488 28.01 -19.35 15.91
C HIS A 488 29.04 -19.34 14.77
N THR A 489 28.64 -19.76 13.56
CA THR A 489 29.58 -19.73 12.42
C THR A 489 28.98 -19.25 11.09
N GLN A 490 27.69 -18.90 11.00
CA GLN A 490 27.13 -18.38 9.73
C GLN A 490 26.50 -16.99 9.78
N LEU A 491 26.27 -16.39 10.96
CA LEU A 491 25.69 -15.04 11.06
C LEU A 491 26.73 -13.91 11.05
N ASP A 492 28.01 -14.19 11.31
CA ASP A 492 29.04 -13.16 11.41
C ASP A 492 29.48 -12.57 10.05
N PRO A 493 29.67 -13.38 8.98
CA PRO A 493 29.92 -12.82 7.65
C PRO A 493 28.75 -11.97 7.14
N LEU A 494 27.51 -12.41 7.41
CA LEU A 494 26.31 -11.69 7.04
C LEU A 494 26.12 -10.39 7.85
N ALA A 495 26.40 -10.42 9.15
CA ALA A 495 26.37 -9.23 10.00
C ALA A 495 27.39 -8.19 9.54
N HIS A 496 28.58 -8.63 9.14
CA HIS A 496 29.62 -7.75 8.60
C HIS A 496 29.20 -7.10 7.29
N ALA A 497 28.67 -7.88 6.35
CA ALA A 497 28.21 -7.39 5.05
C ALA A 497 27.02 -6.41 5.17
N VAL A 498 26.02 -6.74 5.99
CA VAL A 498 24.88 -5.84 6.26
C VAL A 498 25.35 -4.56 6.95
N ARG A 499 26.29 -4.67 7.91
CA ARG A 499 26.88 -3.50 8.57
C ARG A 499 27.56 -2.56 7.56
N ALA A 500 28.34 -3.09 6.61
CA ALA A 500 29.00 -2.27 5.59
C ALA A 500 27.99 -1.51 4.72
N VAL A 501 26.90 -2.17 4.30
CA VAL A 501 25.80 -1.54 3.56
C VAL A 501 25.13 -0.42 4.37
N LEU A 502 24.86 -0.66 5.66
CA LEU A 502 24.25 0.35 6.54
C LEU A 502 25.21 1.50 6.86
N GLN A 503 26.51 1.27 6.97
CA GLN A 503 27.51 2.33 7.12
C GLN A 503 27.60 3.21 5.86
N LYS A 504 27.49 2.62 4.67
CA LYS A 504 27.40 3.37 3.42
C LYS A 504 26.14 4.23 3.37
N ALA A 505 24.98 3.66 3.73
CA ALA A 505 23.72 4.40 3.83
C ALA A 505 23.79 5.53 4.87
N ALA A 506 24.45 5.29 6.00
CA ALA A 506 24.70 6.29 7.04
C ALA A 506 25.54 7.46 6.49
N SER A 507 26.61 7.18 5.72
CA SER A 507 27.45 8.21 5.13
C SER A 507 26.73 9.07 4.08
N ALA A 508 25.72 8.50 3.42
CA ALA A 508 24.88 9.18 2.42
C ALA A 508 23.62 9.85 3.03
N GLY A 509 23.32 9.64 4.32
CA GLY A 509 22.12 10.17 4.96
C GLY A 509 20.81 9.52 4.50
N THR A 510 20.88 8.34 3.87
CA THR A 510 19.75 7.63 3.26
C THR A 510 19.28 6.45 4.12
N THR A 511 18.01 6.08 4.02
CA THR A 511 17.44 4.87 4.62
C THR A 511 17.27 3.77 3.56
N LEU A 512 17.31 2.50 3.98
CA LEU A 512 17.20 1.35 3.10
C LEU A 512 16.14 0.37 3.60
N THR A 513 15.36 -0.19 2.68
CA THR A 513 14.48 -1.33 2.97
C THR A 513 15.28 -2.63 3.05
N TRP A 514 14.76 -3.65 3.72
CA TRP A 514 15.41 -4.97 3.75
C TRP A 514 15.59 -5.59 2.36
N ALA A 515 14.67 -5.28 1.42
CA ALA A 515 14.79 -5.71 0.03
C ALA A 515 15.97 -5.05 -0.69
N GLN A 516 16.24 -3.77 -0.42
CA GLN A 516 17.39 -3.03 -0.95
C GLN A 516 18.70 -3.49 -0.33
N ILE A 517 18.72 -3.80 0.97
CA ILE A 517 19.89 -4.38 1.64
C ILE A 517 20.24 -5.72 0.98
N ARG A 518 19.25 -6.60 0.77
CA ARG A 518 19.46 -7.90 0.11
C ARG A 518 20.02 -7.77 -1.31
N GLN A 519 19.61 -6.74 -2.07
CA GLN A 519 20.15 -6.49 -3.41
C GLN A 519 21.62 -6.03 -3.41
N GLN A 520 22.11 -5.49 -2.29
CA GLN A 520 23.48 -5.02 -2.13
C GLN A 520 24.41 -6.05 -1.46
N LEU A 521 23.87 -7.18 -1.00
CA LEU A 521 24.66 -8.25 -0.40
C LEU A 521 25.25 -9.18 -1.49
N PRO A 522 26.46 -9.74 -1.27
CA PRO A 522 27.03 -10.76 -2.15
C PRO A 522 26.09 -11.98 -2.31
N PRO A 523 25.97 -12.55 -3.53
CA PRO A 523 25.07 -13.66 -3.81
C PRO A 523 25.44 -14.98 -3.11
N GLU A 524 26.68 -15.08 -2.60
CA GLU A 524 27.23 -16.25 -1.91
C GLU A 524 26.78 -16.37 -0.44
N LEU A 525 26.13 -15.33 0.11
CA LEU A 525 25.64 -15.33 1.48
C LEU A 525 24.26 -16.01 1.59
N PRO A 526 24.02 -16.80 2.65
CA PRO A 526 22.76 -17.52 2.84
C PRO A 526 21.56 -16.56 2.93
N ALA A 527 20.43 -16.98 2.34
CA ALA A 527 19.20 -16.21 2.38
C ALA A 527 18.63 -16.18 3.81
N LEU A 528 18.62 -15.00 4.43
CA LEU A 528 18.14 -14.81 5.79
C LEU A 528 16.61 -14.94 5.88
N GLU A 529 16.13 -15.80 6.78
CA GLU A 529 14.69 -15.93 7.02
C GLU A 529 14.13 -14.72 7.78
N ARG A 530 12.82 -14.46 7.64
CA ARG A 530 12.15 -13.30 8.29
C ARG A 530 12.31 -13.28 9.82
N GLY A 531 12.46 -14.43 10.46
CA GLY A 531 12.68 -14.55 11.90
C GLY A 531 14.09 -14.14 12.35
N GLU A 532 15.07 -14.16 11.45
CA GLU A 532 16.49 -13.99 11.77
C GLU A 532 16.98 -12.53 11.56
N GLN A 533 16.18 -11.71 10.88
CA GLN A 533 16.43 -10.29 10.61
C GLN A 533 16.60 -9.47 11.88
N THR A 534 15.71 -9.67 12.87
CA THR A 534 15.75 -8.91 14.12
C THR A 534 16.96 -9.28 15.00
N PRO A 535 17.28 -10.57 15.23
CA PRO A 535 18.51 -10.97 15.89
C PRO A 535 19.79 -10.44 15.23
N LEU A 536 19.84 -10.41 13.88
CA LEU A 536 20.97 -9.90 13.13
C LEU A 536 21.18 -8.39 13.35
N LEU A 537 20.11 -7.59 13.27
CA LEU A 537 20.16 -6.14 13.49
C LEU A 537 20.57 -5.79 14.93
N ILE A 538 20.08 -6.54 15.92
CA ILE A 538 20.53 -6.39 17.31
C ILE A 538 22.03 -6.68 17.41
N ARG A 539 22.54 -7.70 16.73
CA ARG A 539 23.97 -8.04 16.74
C ARG A 539 24.84 -6.96 16.05
N ILE A 540 24.34 -6.36 14.97
CA ILE A 540 25.01 -5.27 14.26
C ILE A 540 25.21 -4.04 15.17
N ASP A 541 24.24 -3.70 15.99
CA ASP A 541 24.34 -2.54 16.86
C ASP A 541 24.94 -2.84 18.24
N ARG A 542 24.95 -4.10 18.68
CA ARG A 542 25.57 -4.51 19.97
C ARG A 542 27.06 -4.23 20.09
N SER A 543 27.78 -4.13 18.97
CA SER A 543 29.22 -3.80 18.99
C SER A 543 29.49 -2.30 18.80
N ARG A 544 28.47 -1.44 18.89
CA ARG A 544 28.60 0.02 18.84
C ARG A 544 28.49 0.60 20.26
N ASP A 545 29.11 1.76 20.47
CA ASP A 545 28.95 2.52 21.72
C ASP A 545 27.46 2.85 21.95
N SER A 546 27.00 2.75 23.19
CA SER A 546 25.64 3.09 23.60
C SER A 546 25.33 4.58 23.33
N SER A 547 26.32 5.45 23.20
CA SER A 547 26.11 6.85 22.80
C SER A 547 25.84 7.02 21.30
N ALA A 548 26.27 6.10 20.44
CA ALA A 548 26.22 6.24 18.98
C ALA A 548 24.82 5.95 18.40
N PRO A 549 24.45 6.56 17.26
CA PRO A 549 23.18 6.26 16.63
C PRO A 549 23.15 4.82 16.09
N LEU A 550 21.97 4.21 16.16
CA LEU A 550 21.71 2.82 15.78
C LEU A 550 21.68 2.67 14.25
N LEU A 551 22.55 1.83 13.67
CA LEU A 551 22.53 1.56 12.24
C LEU A 551 21.23 0.85 11.82
N SER A 552 20.64 0.05 12.71
CA SER A 552 19.33 -0.55 12.47
C SER A 552 18.19 0.46 12.30
N ALA A 553 18.36 1.72 12.76
CA ALA A 553 17.39 2.79 12.49
C ALA A 553 17.32 3.16 11.00
N LEU A 554 18.39 2.91 10.24
CA LEU A 554 18.41 3.15 8.79
C LEU A 554 17.67 2.07 8.00
N VAL A 555 17.27 0.97 8.66
CA VAL A 555 16.43 -0.07 8.06
C VAL A 555 14.97 0.32 8.18
N THR A 556 14.26 0.41 7.06
CA THR A 556 12.86 0.83 7.00
C THR A 556 11.93 -0.28 6.49
N GLY A 557 10.63 -0.11 6.77
CA GLY A 557 9.58 -0.88 6.09
C GLY A 557 9.50 -0.57 4.59
N ALA A 558 8.60 -1.26 3.89
CA ALA A 558 8.47 -1.15 2.43
C ALA A 558 8.10 0.26 1.95
N ASP A 559 7.44 1.05 2.81
CA ASP A 559 7.01 2.43 2.53
C ASP A 559 8.00 3.48 3.09
N HIS A 560 9.24 3.06 3.39
CA HIS A 560 10.28 3.90 4.01
C HIS A 560 9.92 4.45 5.41
N ASP A 561 8.96 3.80 6.07
CA ASP A 561 8.55 4.04 7.45
C ASP A 561 9.43 3.26 8.44
N MET A 562 9.28 3.55 9.74
CA MET A 562 10.01 2.84 10.80
C MET A 562 9.78 1.34 10.70
N HIS A 563 10.87 0.57 10.66
CA HIS A 563 10.75 -0.88 10.59
C HIS A 563 10.02 -1.42 11.84
N PRO A 564 9.02 -2.34 11.71
CA PRO A 564 8.22 -2.83 12.85
C PRO A 564 9.03 -3.50 13.97
N ALA A 565 10.24 -3.97 13.66
CA ALA A 565 11.13 -4.55 14.66
C ALA A 565 11.96 -3.50 15.45
N TYR A 566 11.97 -2.23 15.02
CA TYR A 566 12.76 -1.17 15.64
C TYR A 566 12.52 -1.01 17.15
N PRO A 567 11.27 -0.99 17.68
CA PRO A 567 11.05 -0.88 19.13
C PRO A 567 11.69 -2.04 19.91
N ARG A 568 11.65 -3.25 19.35
CA ARG A 568 12.27 -4.44 19.96
C ARG A 568 13.80 -4.37 19.90
N ILE A 569 14.36 -3.82 18.83
CA ILE A 569 15.80 -3.63 18.67
C ILE A 569 16.31 -2.57 19.64
N ALA A 570 15.64 -1.42 19.71
CA ALA A 570 15.96 -0.33 20.62
C ALA A 570 15.92 -0.77 22.10
N ALA A 571 14.87 -1.51 22.50
CA ALA A 571 14.75 -2.07 23.84
C ALA A 571 15.86 -3.09 24.15
N ALA A 572 16.20 -3.98 23.19
CA ALA A 572 17.26 -4.97 23.35
C ALA A 572 18.68 -4.36 23.44
N LEU A 573 18.84 -3.09 23.05
CA LEU A 573 20.09 -2.33 23.08
C LEU A 573 20.11 -1.28 24.20
N GLY A 574 19.13 -1.31 25.12
CA GLY A 574 19.11 -0.45 26.29
C GLY A 574 18.66 0.99 26.02
N ARG A 575 17.98 1.26 24.89
CA ARG A 575 17.33 2.55 24.66
C ARG A 575 16.10 2.70 25.58
N PRO A 576 15.73 3.93 25.99
CA PRO A 576 14.54 4.18 26.80
C PRO A 576 13.32 3.52 26.16
N ALA A 577 12.58 2.74 26.96
CA ALA A 577 11.37 2.08 26.51
C ALA A 577 10.34 3.12 26.07
N THR A 578 9.80 2.95 24.87
CA THR A 578 8.81 3.87 24.30
C THR A 578 7.41 3.38 24.63
N ASN A 579 6.62 4.22 25.31
CA ASN A 579 5.23 3.93 25.63
C ASN A 579 4.35 4.13 24.39
N GLY A 580 4.29 3.10 23.54
CA GLY A 580 3.44 3.05 22.34
C GLY A 580 4.14 3.43 21.03
N ASP A 581 3.47 3.15 19.92
CA ASP A 581 4.03 3.23 18.56
C ASP A 581 4.48 4.65 18.16
N LEU A 582 3.80 5.69 18.65
CA LEU A 582 4.17 7.09 18.39
C LEU A 582 5.48 7.51 19.07
N ALA A 583 5.73 7.04 20.29
CA ALA A 583 6.98 7.31 20.99
C ALA A 583 8.15 6.55 20.34
N ALA A 584 7.90 5.33 19.85
CA ALA A 584 8.87 4.58 19.06
C ALA A 584 9.22 5.28 17.74
N LEU A 585 8.20 5.80 17.04
CA LEU A 585 8.39 6.57 15.80
C LEU A 585 9.19 7.86 16.02
N ALA A 586 8.92 8.60 17.10
CA ALA A 586 9.68 9.79 17.45
C ALA A 586 11.13 9.46 17.79
N GLN A 587 11.37 8.41 18.59
CA GLN A 587 12.71 7.92 18.92
C GLN A 587 13.48 7.47 17.66
N TRP A 588 12.81 6.75 16.75
CA TRP A 588 13.36 6.34 15.46
C TRP A 588 13.72 7.54 14.57
N ALA A 589 12.82 8.53 14.44
CA ALA A 589 13.06 9.73 13.64
C ALA A 589 14.27 10.52 14.16
N VAL A 590 14.43 10.61 15.48
CA VAL A 590 15.61 11.21 16.11
C VAL A 590 16.87 10.42 15.73
N GLU A 591 16.87 9.10 15.87
CA GLU A 591 18.01 8.24 15.51
C GLU A 591 18.41 8.37 14.02
N VAL A 592 17.44 8.42 13.09
CA VAL A 592 17.70 8.65 11.66
C VAL A 592 18.27 10.05 11.41
N SER A 593 17.77 11.08 12.09
CA SER A 593 18.24 12.46 11.93
C SER A 593 19.70 12.66 12.36
N ARG A 594 20.19 11.83 13.30
CA ARG A 594 21.58 11.86 13.78
C ARG A 594 22.58 11.42 12.71
N PHE A 595 22.16 10.69 11.68
CA PHE A 595 22.99 10.37 10.51
C PHE A 595 22.98 11.46 9.43
N ARG A 596 22.02 12.40 9.47
CA ARG A 596 21.89 13.50 8.49
C ARG A 596 22.61 14.78 8.90
N ARG A 597 22.95 14.92 10.19
CA ARG A 597 23.78 16.01 10.69
C ARG A 597 25.25 15.66 10.44
N LYS A 598 25.88 16.25 9.42
CA LYS A 598 27.36 16.31 9.38
C LYS A 598 27.83 17.11 10.61
N PRO A 599 28.91 16.70 11.31
CA PRO A 599 29.55 17.61 12.25
C PRO A 599 30.03 18.83 11.47
N ALA A 600 29.70 20.02 11.98
CA ALA A 600 30.34 21.25 11.53
C ALA A 600 31.85 21.06 11.71
N LYS A 601 32.60 21.18 10.61
CA LYS A 601 34.03 21.46 10.64
C LYS A 601 34.20 22.89 10.19
#